data_AF-A0A1Y6CML8-F1
#
_entry.id   AF-A0A1Y6CML8-F1
#
_cell.length_a   1.000
_cell.length_b   1.000
_cell.length_c   1.000
_cell.angle_alpha   90.00
_cell.angle_beta   90.00
_cell.angle_gamma   90.00
#
_symmetry.space_group_name_H-M   'P 1'
#
loop_
_entity.id
_entity.type
_entity.pdbx_description
1 polymer ?
#
loop_
_entity_poly.entity_id
_entity_poly.type
_entity_poly.pdbx_seq_one_letter_code
_entity_poly.pdbx_strand_id
1 'polypeptide(L)'
;MKNLISGRGLSFLCTCILMVQCGVFVGNPADETDGVEADGSIPDDSTGTSSSMTLTLSADSSATLQGASTPLILPNGLTINYGRLTVSRLRMVPSAEESEFEQGLDERLSQIEEQEDPGKATTREEKEGSIESIEAEYDELIAAAATEEEKEALREQEDEERATHEEEVASIEKELQDEKDALEDTEDSSLKLKDNDYVYDLLANTVTPSIDSFSALDGSYQRVEFELRPLRESSDPKLLNRAALVEGVIEIDSTTRRVEVEVRQLTPIKLKGTGGLQVDADDTNDMIIKFALGAWFVDVNLNTATVNTRGEIHINEKENRPLYDAILQNIRRSTKFGEDQDTDGQLDDDELVGDGDD
;
A
#
# COMPACT_ATOMS: atom_id res chain seq x y z
N MET A 1 26.65 9.05 -58.72
CA MET A 1 26.62 9.55 -57.33
C MET A 1 25.61 10.68 -57.26
N LYS A 2 24.38 10.38 -56.83
CA LYS A 2 23.32 11.34 -56.53
C LYS A 2 22.79 10.95 -55.15
N ASN A 3 22.98 11.84 -54.18
CA ASN A 3 22.44 11.72 -52.84
C ASN A 3 20.92 11.92 -52.89
N LEU A 4 20.17 10.96 -52.36
CA LEU A 4 18.80 11.17 -51.91
C LEU A 4 18.78 10.90 -50.40
N ILE A 5 18.69 11.98 -49.63
CA ILE A 5 18.32 12.02 -48.22
C ILE A 5 16.87 12.54 -48.22
N SER A 6 15.91 11.71 -47.85
CA SER A 6 14.55 12.14 -47.51
C SER A 6 13.78 10.95 -46.94
N GLY A 7 13.27 11.12 -45.71
CA GLY A 7 12.39 10.14 -45.07
C GLY A 7 12.60 10.01 -43.56
N ARG A 8 12.62 11.12 -42.81
CA ARG A 8 12.36 11.06 -41.37
C ARG A 8 10.87 10.84 -41.19
N GLY A 9 10.47 9.59 -40.99
CA GLY A 9 9.15 9.27 -40.44
C GLY A 9 9.13 9.69 -38.98
N LEU A 10 8.33 10.71 -38.67
CA LEU A 10 7.86 10.96 -37.31
C LEU A 10 6.91 9.82 -36.96
N SER A 11 7.36 8.84 -36.20
CA SER A 11 6.47 7.90 -35.51
C SER A 11 6.07 8.53 -34.19
N PHE A 12 4.87 9.11 -34.13
CA PHE A 12 4.14 9.29 -32.89
C PHE A 12 3.82 7.88 -32.38
N LEU A 13 4.55 7.41 -31.37
CA LEU A 13 4.16 6.24 -30.61
C LEU A 13 3.27 6.73 -29.47
N CYS A 14 1.99 6.47 -29.68
CA CYS A 14 0.88 6.61 -28.77
C CYS A 14 1.20 5.87 -27.46
N THR A 15 0.95 6.56 -26.35
CA THR A 15 0.94 6.04 -24.99
C THR A 15 -0.01 4.84 -24.92
N CYS A 16 0.52 3.63 -24.75
CA CYS A 16 -0.27 2.49 -24.32
C CYS A 16 -0.02 2.29 -22.83
N ILE A 17 -0.99 2.72 -22.03
CA ILE A 17 -1.18 2.34 -20.63
C ILE A 17 -1.34 0.81 -20.65
N LEU A 18 -0.43 0.09 -19.98
CA LEU A 18 -0.53 -1.35 -19.86
C LEU A 18 -1.26 -1.66 -18.56
N MET A 19 -2.46 -2.20 -18.73
CA MET A 19 -3.37 -2.69 -17.71
C MET A 19 -2.69 -3.69 -16.77
N VAL A 20 -2.96 -3.53 -15.48
CA VAL A 20 -2.84 -4.63 -14.52
C VAL A 20 -4.03 -5.56 -14.76
N GLN A 21 -3.85 -6.57 -15.61
CA GLN A 21 -4.82 -7.65 -15.68
C GLN A 21 -4.56 -8.60 -14.51
N CYS A 22 -5.27 -8.41 -13.40
CA CYS A 22 -5.47 -9.43 -12.39
C CYS A 22 -6.53 -10.38 -12.95
N GLY A 23 -6.11 -11.34 -13.79
CA GLY A 23 -7.02 -12.37 -14.26
C GLY A 23 -7.22 -13.38 -13.14
N VAL A 24 -8.19 -13.16 -12.25
CA VAL A 24 -8.86 -14.30 -11.61
C VAL A 24 -9.67 -14.93 -12.74
N PHE A 25 -9.15 -16.00 -13.33
CA PHE A 25 -9.87 -16.71 -14.37
C PHE A 25 -10.97 -17.54 -13.68
N VAL A 26 -12.10 -16.92 -13.37
CA VAL A 26 -13.31 -17.64 -13.00
C VAL A 26 -13.78 -18.31 -14.30
N GLY A 27 -13.40 -19.58 -14.47
CA GLY A 27 -13.81 -20.37 -15.62
C GLY A 27 -15.31 -20.59 -15.55
N ASN A 28 -16.10 -19.76 -16.23
CA ASN A 28 -17.55 -19.92 -16.32
C ASN A 28 -17.87 -21.27 -17.03
N PRO A 29 -18.40 -22.31 -16.35
CA PRO A 29 -18.93 -23.45 -17.06
C PRO A 29 -20.30 -23.07 -17.62
N ALA A 30 -20.46 -23.31 -18.91
CA ALA A 30 -21.66 -22.96 -19.67
C ALA A 30 -22.98 -23.48 -19.04
N ASP A 31 -23.92 -22.56 -18.90
CA ASP A 31 -25.32 -22.62 -19.40
C ASP A 31 -26.49 -23.10 -18.50
N GLU A 32 -27.58 -22.35 -18.68
CA GLU A 32 -29.01 -22.54 -18.43
C GLU A 32 -29.67 -22.54 -17.02
N THR A 33 -30.26 -21.38 -16.72
CA THR A 33 -31.68 -21.13 -16.35
C THR A 33 -32.17 -21.09 -14.89
N ASP A 34 -33.01 -20.05 -14.73
CA ASP A 34 -34.14 -19.82 -13.83
C ASP A 34 -33.92 -19.18 -12.45
N GLY A 35 -34.64 -18.07 -12.30
CA GLY A 35 -34.50 -17.08 -11.24
C GLY A 35 -34.92 -17.57 -9.86
N VAL A 36 -34.13 -17.13 -8.89
CA VAL A 36 -34.40 -17.19 -7.46
C VAL A 36 -34.02 -15.83 -6.90
N GLU A 37 -34.94 -15.18 -6.19
CA GLU A 37 -34.67 -13.97 -5.41
C GLU A 37 -33.62 -14.33 -4.36
N ALA A 38 -32.43 -13.75 -4.45
CA ALA A 38 -31.34 -13.97 -3.52
C ALA A 38 -31.67 -13.27 -2.19
N ASP A 39 -31.94 -14.08 -1.17
CA ASP A 39 -31.82 -13.72 0.23
C ASP A 39 -30.36 -13.37 0.51
N GLY A 40 -30.09 -12.17 1.03
CA GLY A 40 -28.76 -11.62 1.31
C GLY A 40 -28.09 -12.25 2.53
N SER A 41 -28.14 -13.58 2.65
CA SER A 41 -27.33 -14.32 3.60
C SER A 41 -25.98 -14.60 2.96
N ILE A 42 -24.94 -13.94 3.47
CA ILE A 42 -23.55 -14.30 3.23
C ILE A 42 -23.40 -15.78 3.66
N PRO A 43 -23.01 -16.71 2.77
CA PRO A 43 -22.79 -18.09 3.17
C PRO A 43 -21.63 -18.17 4.17
N ASP A 44 -21.85 -18.94 5.24
CA ASP A 44 -20.84 -19.35 6.20
C ASP A 44 -19.90 -20.37 5.52
N ASP A 45 -18.92 -19.87 4.76
CA ASP A 45 -18.01 -20.65 3.90
C ASP A 45 -16.83 -21.29 4.66
N SER A 46 -17.05 -21.78 5.89
CA SER A 46 -16.01 -22.44 6.70
C SER A 46 -15.96 -23.97 6.53
N THR A 47 -16.21 -24.52 5.34
CA THR A 47 -16.23 -25.99 5.13
C THR A 47 -14.85 -26.68 5.22
N GLY A 48 -13.79 -25.95 5.53
CA GLY A 48 -12.49 -26.50 5.94
C GLY A 48 -11.73 -27.21 4.81
N THR A 49 -12.11 -26.99 3.56
CA THR A 49 -11.34 -27.44 2.39
C THR A 49 -10.33 -26.37 2.00
N SER A 50 -9.13 -26.79 1.60
CA SER A 50 -8.02 -25.90 1.31
C SER A 50 -7.55 -26.09 -0.14
N SER A 51 -7.45 -25.01 -0.89
CA SER A 51 -6.91 -24.98 -2.26
C SER A 51 -5.41 -24.82 -2.26
N SER A 52 -4.71 -25.26 -3.31
CA SER A 52 -3.30 -24.93 -3.54
C SER A 52 -3.23 -23.68 -4.40
N MET A 53 -2.60 -22.62 -3.91
CA MET A 53 -2.38 -21.37 -4.65
C MET A 53 -0.91 -21.24 -5.08
N THR A 54 -0.71 -20.76 -6.30
CA THR A 54 0.63 -20.41 -6.80
C THR A 54 0.79 -18.89 -6.80
N LEU A 55 1.83 -18.40 -6.12
CA LEU A 55 2.22 -17.00 -6.19
C LEU A 55 3.31 -16.81 -7.24
N THR A 56 3.02 -15.99 -8.24
CA THR A 56 3.99 -15.53 -9.24
C THR A 56 4.27 -14.05 -9.03
N LEU A 57 5.48 -13.71 -8.61
CA LEU A 57 5.97 -12.33 -8.67
C LEU A 57 6.47 -12.05 -10.09
N SER A 58 6.04 -10.93 -10.67
CA SER A 58 6.43 -10.45 -12.00
C SER A 58 6.83 -8.97 -11.95
N ALA A 59 7.73 -8.55 -12.84
CA ALA A 59 7.96 -7.13 -13.08
C ALA A 59 7.19 -6.75 -14.34
N ASP A 60 6.44 -5.64 -14.30
CA ASP A 60 5.84 -5.12 -15.53
C ASP A 60 6.86 -4.26 -16.25
N SER A 61 7.29 -4.75 -17.40
CA SER A 61 8.10 -4.03 -18.35
C SER A 61 7.33 -3.96 -19.67
N SER A 62 6.39 -3.04 -19.77
CA SER A 62 5.83 -2.65 -21.06
C SER A 62 6.89 -2.18 -22.08
N ALA A 63 8.14 -1.98 -21.64
CA ALA A 63 9.34 -2.00 -22.47
C ALA A 63 9.78 -3.46 -22.74
N THR A 64 9.54 -3.96 -23.96
CA THR A 64 10.00 -5.25 -24.53
C THR A 64 11.07 -5.98 -23.71
N LEU A 65 10.67 -6.79 -22.72
CA LEU A 65 11.54 -7.76 -22.08
C LEU A 65 11.60 -9.01 -22.96
N GLN A 66 12.69 -9.15 -23.69
CA GLN A 66 13.06 -10.40 -24.35
C GLN A 66 14.29 -10.97 -23.61
N GLY A 67 14.03 -11.76 -22.56
CA GLY A 67 15.04 -12.55 -21.86
C GLY A 67 15.72 -11.86 -20.68
N ALA A 68 15.76 -12.57 -19.55
CA ALA A 68 16.50 -12.24 -18.35
C ALA A 68 17.95 -11.82 -18.70
N SER A 69 18.32 -10.59 -18.36
CA SER A 69 19.66 -9.95 -18.34
C SER A 69 19.74 -8.59 -19.05
N THR A 70 18.69 -8.16 -19.76
CA THR A 70 18.71 -6.83 -20.37
C THR A 70 18.41 -5.75 -19.35
N PRO A 71 19.21 -4.66 -19.33
CA PRO A 71 18.92 -3.54 -18.45
C PRO A 71 17.59 -2.89 -18.82
N LEU A 72 16.84 -2.47 -17.80
CA LEU A 72 15.57 -1.76 -17.99
C LEU A 72 15.88 -0.27 -18.19
N ILE A 73 15.55 0.27 -19.37
CA ILE A 73 15.74 1.69 -19.69
C ILE A 73 14.42 2.42 -19.41
N LEU A 74 14.45 3.35 -18.46
CA LEU A 74 13.30 4.16 -18.11
C LEU A 74 13.20 5.42 -18.99
N PRO A 75 12.02 6.04 -19.12
CA PRO A 75 11.82 7.25 -19.92
C PRO A 75 12.70 8.44 -19.53
N ASN A 76 13.14 8.51 -18.27
CA ASN A 76 14.04 9.55 -17.77
C ASN A 76 15.53 9.29 -18.10
N GLY A 77 15.84 8.23 -18.87
CA GLY A 77 17.19 7.86 -19.25
C GLY A 77 17.94 7.01 -18.21
N LEU A 78 17.32 6.70 -17.06
CA LEU A 78 17.89 5.76 -16.09
C LEU A 78 17.90 4.35 -16.68
N THR A 79 19.08 3.75 -16.74
CA THR A 79 19.27 2.36 -17.12
C THR A 79 19.47 1.53 -15.85
N ILE A 80 18.45 0.77 -15.45
CA ILE A 80 18.48 -0.10 -14.26
C ILE A 80 19.19 -1.40 -14.60
N ASN A 81 20.22 -1.72 -13.83
CA ASN A 81 21.06 -2.92 -13.99
C ASN A 81 20.92 -3.91 -12.83
N TYR A 82 20.31 -3.48 -11.73
CA TYR A 82 20.04 -4.30 -10.56
C TYR A 82 18.77 -3.79 -9.89
N GLY A 83 17.86 -4.69 -9.53
CA GLY A 83 16.66 -4.37 -8.76
C GLY A 83 16.30 -5.53 -7.87
N ARG A 84 16.24 -5.31 -6.56
CA ARG A 84 15.84 -6.32 -5.58
C ARG A 84 14.80 -5.80 -4.62
N LEU A 85 13.86 -6.66 -4.26
CA LEU A 85 12.92 -6.46 -3.17
C LEU A 85 13.05 -7.59 -2.18
N THR A 86 12.96 -7.24 -0.90
CA THR A 86 12.89 -8.20 0.19
C THR A 86 11.44 -8.33 0.61
N VAL A 87 10.85 -9.50 0.38
CA VAL A 87 9.50 -9.85 0.82
C VAL A 87 9.64 -10.72 2.06
N SER A 88 9.16 -10.25 3.20
CA SER A 88 9.26 -10.97 4.47
C SER A 88 7.97 -11.66 4.86
N ARG A 89 6.82 -11.09 4.49
CA ARG A 89 5.52 -11.60 4.87
C ARG A 89 4.54 -11.46 3.73
N LEU A 90 3.75 -12.50 3.54
CA LEU A 90 2.48 -12.46 2.84
C LEU A 90 1.41 -12.79 3.86
N ARG A 91 0.30 -12.07 3.83
CA ARG A 91 -0.88 -12.33 4.64
C ARG A 91 -2.11 -12.26 3.75
N MET A 92 -3.00 -13.24 3.83
CA MET A 92 -4.37 -13.11 3.32
C MET A 92 -5.28 -12.89 4.53
N VAL A 93 -6.17 -11.91 4.46
CA VAL A 93 -7.11 -11.57 5.52
C VAL A 93 -8.51 -11.99 5.05
N PRO A 94 -9.13 -13.02 5.68
CA PRO A 94 -10.49 -13.43 5.35
C PRO A 94 -11.48 -12.28 5.56
N SER A 95 -12.50 -12.18 4.71
CA SER A 95 -13.54 -11.15 4.81
C SER A 95 -14.33 -11.23 6.13
N ALA A 96 -14.50 -12.46 6.66
CA ALA A 96 -15.17 -12.67 7.95
C ALA A 96 -14.42 -12.02 9.12
N GLU A 97 -13.09 -12.04 9.12
CA GLU A 97 -12.30 -11.51 10.24
C GLU A 97 -12.33 -9.99 10.33
N GLU A 98 -12.27 -9.29 9.20
CA GLU A 98 -12.31 -7.83 9.19
C GLU A 98 -13.74 -7.33 9.47
N SER A 99 -14.78 -8.08 9.07
CA SER A 99 -16.17 -7.81 9.50
C SER A 99 -16.39 -8.04 10.99
N GLU A 100 -15.85 -9.12 11.60
CA GLU A 100 -15.95 -9.34 13.05
C GLU A 100 -15.13 -8.31 13.83
N PHE A 101 -13.98 -7.89 13.29
CA PHE A 101 -13.18 -6.81 13.86
C PHE A 101 -13.94 -5.48 13.82
N GLU A 102 -14.48 -5.08 12.66
CA GLU A 102 -15.22 -3.82 12.51
C GLU A 102 -16.52 -3.84 13.33
N GLN A 103 -17.29 -4.93 13.30
CA GLN A 103 -18.49 -5.07 14.13
C GLN A 103 -18.16 -5.10 15.63
N GLY A 104 -17.07 -5.76 16.04
CA GLY A 104 -16.60 -5.74 17.42
C GLY A 104 -16.15 -4.35 17.85
N LEU A 105 -15.51 -3.59 16.96
CA LEU A 105 -15.08 -2.22 17.22
C LEU A 105 -16.29 -1.28 17.36
N ASP A 106 -17.28 -1.39 16.47
CA ASP A 106 -18.52 -0.61 16.52
C ASP A 106 -19.41 -0.98 17.71
N GLU A 107 -19.55 -2.26 18.03
CA GLU A 107 -20.33 -2.72 19.19
C GLU A 107 -19.66 -2.32 20.50
N ARG A 108 -18.32 -2.31 20.57
CA ARG A 108 -17.59 -1.86 21.77
C ARG A 108 -17.52 -0.34 21.90
N LEU A 109 -17.40 0.40 20.79
CA LEU A 109 -17.65 1.84 20.78
C LEU A 109 -19.06 2.13 21.31
N SER A 110 -20.07 1.41 20.84
CA SER A 110 -21.45 1.52 21.34
C SER A 110 -21.59 1.16 22.83
N GLN A 111 -20.83 0.18 23.33
CA GLN A 111 -20.84 -0.18 24.76
C GLN A 111 -20.10 0.84 25.65
N ILE A 112 -19.04 1.47 25.13
CA ILE A 112 -18.37 2.60 25.78
C ILE A 112 -19.34 3.80 25.83
N GLU A 113 -20.08 4.04 24.75
CA GLU A 113 -21.14 5.06 24.68
C GLU A 113 -22.30 4.78 25.68
N GLU A 114 -22.63 3.51 25.95
CA GLU A 114 -23.71 3.12 26.85
C GLU A 114 -23.29 3.08 28.34
N GLN A 115 -21.99 2.92 28.64
CA GLN A 115 -21.47 2.92 30.02
C GLN A 115 -21.09 4.31 30.54
N GLU A 116 -20.88 5.29 29.68
CA GLU A 116 -20.77 6.69 30.08
C GLU A 116 -22.15 7.37 30.11
N ASP A 117 -22.35 8.29 31.05
CA ASP A 117 -23.61 9.02 31.27
C ASP A 117 -24.21 9.45 29.91
N PRO A 118 -25.48 9.12 29.57
CA PRO A 118 -26.10 9.31 28.24
C PRO A 118 -26.22 10.78 27.76
N GLY A 119 -25.51 11.71 28.40
CA GLY A 119 -25.28 13.07 27.94
C GLY A 119 -23.82 13.42 27.64
N LYS A 120 -22.89 12.45 27.56
CA LYS A 120 -21.45 12.72 27.41
C LYS A 120 -20.68 11.85 26.39
N ALA A 121 -21.36 11.04 25.58
CA ALA A 121 -20.70 10.29 24.52
C ALA A 121 -20.29 11.23 23.37
N THR A 122 -18.99 11.25 23.05
CA THR A 122 -18.45 11.84 21.82
C THR A 122 -17.50 10.83 21.18
N THR A 123 -17.75 10.51 19.91
CA THR A 123 -16.85 9.78 19.01
C THR A 123 -15.46 10.44 18.97
N ARG A 124 -14.43 9.78 18.42
CA ARG A 124 -13.10 10.38 18.27
C ARG A 124 -13.16 11.74 17.57
N GLU A 125 -13.87 11.84 16.45
CA GLU A 125 -14.05 13.10 15.71
C GLU A 125 -14.80 14.13 16.56
N GLU A 126 -15.75 13.70 17.39
CA GLU A 126 -16.43 14.59 18.32
C GLU A 126 -15.58 14.97 19.55
N LYS A 127 -14.63 14.13 20.02
CA LYS A 127 -13.68 14.47 21.08
C LYS A 127 -12.59 15.41 20.58
N GLU A 128 -12.06 15.19 19.37
CA GLU A 128 -11.14 16.14 18.71
C GLU A 128 -11.85 17.46 18.40
N GLY A 129 -13.08 17.41 17.89
CA GLY A 129 -13.94 18.59 17.73
C GLY A 129 -14.35 19.25 19.05
N SER A 130 -14.43 18.49 20.14
CA SER A 130 -14.69 19.02 21.48
C SER A 130 -13.52 19.84 22.01
N ILE A 131 -12.26 19.51 21.68
CA ILE A 131 -11.11 20.34 22.05
C ILE A 131 -11.21 21.69 21.34
N GLU A 132 -11.48 21.70 20.03
CA GLU A 132 -11.65 22.95 19.26
C GLU A 132 -12.85 23.77 19.78
N SER A 133 -13.94 23.10 20.20
CA SER A 133 -15.10 23.76 20.80
C SER A 133 -14.79 24.37 22.18
N ILE A 134 -13.98 23.70 23.01
CA ILE A 134 -13.54 24.22 24.31
C ILE A 134 -12.67 25.45 24.10
N GLU A 135 -11.68 25.39 23.21
CA GLU A 135 -10.81 26.54 22.90
C GLU A 135 -11.63 27.75 22.43
N ALA A 136 -12.63 27.53 21.56
CA ALA A 136 -13.51 28.60 21.09
C ALA A 136 -14.41 29.21 22.18
N GLU A 137 -14.91 28.39 23.11
CA GLU A 137 -15.74 28.85 24.23
C GLU A 137 -14.93 29.68 25.23
N TYR A 138 -13.72 29.22 25.60
CA TYR A 138 -12.84 29.94 26.51
C TYR A 138 -12.31 31.23 25.90
N ASP A 139 -12.02 31.29 24.59
CA ASP A 139 -11.64 32.52 23.91
C ASP A 139 -12.74 33.61 24.02
N GLU A 140 -14.02 33.24 23.91
CA GLU A 140 -15.14 34.17 24.08
C GLU A 140 -15.24 34.66 25.55
N LEU A 141 -15.09 33.75 26.51
CA LEU A 141 -15.13 34.08 27.94
C LEU A 141 -13.94 34.97 28.37
N ILE A 142 -12.73 34.68 27.87
CA ILE A 142 -11.52 35.47 28.11
C ILE A 142 -11.68 36.87 27.50
N ALA A 143 -12.29 36.99 26.32
CA ALA A 143 -12.56 38.28 25.69
C ALA A 143 -13.61 39.10 26.45
N ALA A 144 -14.58 38.44 27.10
CA ALA A 144 -15.63 39.06 27.89
C ALA A 144 -15.22 39.45 29.32
N ALA A 145 -14.14 38.88 29.85
CA ALA A 145 -13.65 39.13 31.20
C ALA A 145 -13.21 40.61 31.41
N ALA A 146 -13.64 41.20 32.53
CA ALA A 146 -13.48 42.63 32.79
C ALA A 146 -12.11 42.97 33.41
N THR A 147 -11.43 41.98 33.98
CA THR A 147 -10.15 42.13 34.66
C THR A 147 -9.12 41.13 34.17
N GLU A 148 -7.83 41.47 34.27
CA GLU A 148 -6.75 40.55 33.88
C GLU A 148 -6.64 39.35 34.83
N GLU A 149 -7.06 39.50 36.09
CA GLU A 149 -7.11 38.40 37.08
C GLU A 149 -8.17 37.35 36.69
N GLU A 150 -9.35 37.78 36.20
CA GLU A 150 -10.37 36.85 35.68
C GLU A 150 -9.91 36.14 34.39
N LYS A 151 -9.16 36.82 33.52
CA LYS A 151 -8.60 36.20 32.31
C LYS A 151 -7.53 35.16 32.62
N GLU A 152 -6.70 35.42 33.62
CA GLU A 152 -5.66 34.47 34.06
C GLU A 152 -6.29 33.22 34.66
N ALA A 153 -7.34 33.37 35.49
CA ALA A 153 -8.09 32.25 36.04
C ALA A 153 -8.80 31.41 34.96
N LEU A 154 -9.37 32.04 33.92
CA LEU A 154 -10.02 31.32 32.82
C LEU A 154 -9.00 30.53 31.97
N ARG A 155 -7.81 31.08 31.71
CA ARG A 155 -6.74 30.36 31.01
C ARG A 155 -6.22 29.17 31.80
N GLU A 156 -6.08 29.31 33.12
CA GLU A 156 -5.67 28.20 33.98
C GLU A 156 -6.71 27.07 33.97
N GLN A 157 -8.00 27.42 33.93
CA GLN A 157 -9.09 26.43 33.81
C GLN A 157 -9.12 25.77 32.44
N GLU A 158 -8.93 26.53 31.35
CA GLU A 158 -8.82 26.00 29.99
C GLU A 158 -7.68 24.98 29.87
N ASP A 159 -6.49 25.33 30.40
CA ASP A 159 -5.32 24.45 30.40
C ASP A 159 -5.58 23.15 31.21
N GLU A 160 -6.29 23.23 32.34
CA GLU A 160 -6.64 22.06 33.17
C GLU A 160 -7.67 21.14 32.50
N GLU A 161 -8.72 21.71 31.89
CA GLU A 161 -9.72 20.94 31.14
C GLU A 161 -9.10 20.30 29.90
N ARG A 162 -8.24 21.03 29.18
CA ARG A 162 -7.50 20.50 28.04
C ARG A 162 -6.58 19.35 28.43
N ALA A 163 -5.81 19.48 29.52
CA ALA A 163 -4.92 18.43 29.99
C ALA A 163 -5.68 17.15 30.35
N THR A 164 -6.86 17.29 30.96
CA THR A 164 -7.73 16.16 31.30
C THR A 164 -8.23 15.45 30.03
N HIS A 165 -8.65 16.21 29.02
CA HIS A 165 -9.16 15.65 27.76
C HIS A 165 -8.05 15.00 26.93
N GLU A 166 -6.85 15.58 26.90
CA GLU A 166 -5.66 14.98 26.26
C GLU A 166 -5.27 13.64 26.92
N GLU A 167 -5.38 13.53 28.25
CA GLU A 167 -5.14 12.26 28.97
C GLU A 167 -6.18 11.19 28.63
N GLU A 168 -7.47 11.55 28.54
CA GLU A 168 -8.52 10.64 28.11
C GLU A 168 -8.31 10.12 26.69
N VAL A 169 -8.00 11.01 25.74
CA VAL A 169 -7.73 10.64 24.35
C VAL A 169 -6.52 9.69 24.28
N ALA A 170 -5.43 10.01 24.98
CA ALA A 170 -4.26 9.16 25.02
C ALA A 170 -4.55 7.77 25.64
N SER A 171 -5.43 7.68 26.66
CA SER A 171 -5.83 6.39 27.25
C SER A 171 -6.63 5.54 26.26
N ILE A 172 -7.55 6.16 25.52
CA ILE A 172 -8.35 5.45 24.51
C ILE A 172 -7.46 4.95 23.37
N GLU A 173 -6.54 5.79 22.88
CA GLU A 173 -5.59 5.39 21.83
C GLU A 173 -4.73 4.21 22.27
N LYS A 174 -4.31 4.20 23.52
CA LYS A 174 -3.53 3.09 24.07
C LYS A 174 -4.35 1.80 24.16
N GLU A 175 -5.60 1.86 24.63
CA GLU A 175 -6.47 0.68 24.71
C GLU A 175 -6.76 0.09 23.32
N LEU A 176 -7.05 0.93 22.33
CA LEU A 176 -7.21 0.50 20.93
C LEU A 176 -5.94 -0.15 20.37
N GLN A 177 -4.76 0.38 20.72
CA GLN A 177 -3.49 -0.18 20.29
C GLN A 177 -3.20 -1.53 20.96
N ASP A 178 -3.42 -1.66 22.27
CA ASP A 178 -3.22 -2.90 23.02
C ASP A 178 -4.16 -4.02 22.52
N GLU A 179 -5.41 -3.67 22.13
CA GLU A 179 -6.37 -4.62 21.56
C GLU A 179 -6.02 -5.03 20.12
N LYS A 180 -5.61 -4.08 19.29
CA LYS A 180 -5.10 -4.39 17.95
C LYS A 180 -3.92 -5.36 18.02
N ASP A 181 -3.01 -5.14 18.97
CA ASP A 181 -1.87 -6.03 19.20
C ASP A 181 -2.34 -7.41 19.69
N ALA A 182 -3.39 -7.49 20.51
CA ALA A 182 -3.98 -8.76 20.96
C ALA A 182 -4.71 -9.53 19.85
N LEU A 183 -5.35 -8.84 18.90
CA LEU A 183 -6.04 -9.46 17.76
C LEU A 183 -5.05 -9.92 16.68
N GLU A 184 -3.91 -9.26 16.53
CA GLU A 184 -2.81 -9.75 15.68
C GLU A 184 -2.23 -11.11 16.14
N ASP A 185 -2.42 -11.49 17.41
CA ASP A 185 -2.00 -12.76 18.00
C ASP A 185 -3.00 -13.91 17.80
N THR A 186 -4.19 -13.68 17.22
CA THR A 186 -5.08 -14.77 16.77
C THR A 186 -4.61 -15.31 15.42
N GLU A 187 -3.47 -16.02 15.46
CA GLU A 187 -2.64 -16.35 14.29
C GLU A 187 -3.21 -17.39 13.30
N ASP A 188 -4.42 -17.94 13.47
CA ASP A 188 -4.78 -19.24 12.87
C ASP A 188 -5.40 -19.19 11.47
N SER A 189 -5.84 -18.03 11.01
CA SER A 189 -6.48 -17.83 9.69
C SER A 189 -5.57 -17.20 8.64
N SER A 190 -4.51 -16.53 9.11
CA SER A 190 -3.66 -15.73 8.25
C SER A 190 -2.58 -16.62 7.65
N LEU A 191 -2.66 -16.85 6.34
CA LEU A 191 -1.64 -17.59 5.64
C LEU A 191 -0.32 -16.81 5.68
N LYS A 192 0.56 -17.19 6.61
CA LYS A 192 1.92 -16.68 6.70
C LYS A 192 2.81 -17.56 5.84
N LEU A 193 3.40 -17.00 4.78
CA LEU A 193 4.62 -17.60 4.23
C LEU A 193 5.60 -17.77 5.41
N LYS A 194 6.25 -18.94 5.49
CA LYS A 194 7.28 -19.19 6.52
C LYS A 194 8.16 -17.95 6.64
N ASP A 195 8.47 -17.54 7.88
CA ASP A 195 9.36 -16.41 8.22
C ASP A 195 10.76 -16.59 7.61
N ASN A 196 10.80 -16.44 6.30
CA ASN A 196 11.95 -16.53 5.44
C ASN A 196 12.01 -15.21 4.72
N ASP A 197 13.21 -14.70 4.65
CA ASP A 197 13.53 -13.51 3.90
C ASP A 197 13.61 -13.88 2.40
N TYR A 198 12.55 -13.58 1.63
CA TYR A 198 12.53 -13.83 0.19
C TYR A 198 13.10 -12.63 -0.57
N VAL A 199 14.08 -12.89 -1.44
CA VAL A 199 14.67 -11.86 -2.29
C VAL A 199 14.13 -12.01 -3.71
N TYR A 200 13.34 -11.04 -4.14
CA TYR A 200 12.81 -10.97 -5.49
C TYR A 200 13.74 -10.17 -6.41
N ASP A 201 14.21 -10.79 -7.49
CA ASP A 201 14.93 -10.17 -8.61
C ASP A 201 13.95 -9.49 -9.56
N LEU A 202 13.94 -8.16 -9.56
CA LEU A 202 13.06 -7.39 -10.44
C LEU A 202 13.45 -7.50 -11.92
N LEU A 203 14.71 -7.83 -12.23
CA LEU A 203 15.19 -7.92 -13.61
C LEU A 203 15.24 -9.36 -14.13
N ALA A 204 15.64 -10.31 -13.28
CA ALA A 204 15.63 -11.72 -13.63
C ALA A 204 14.23 -12.34 -13.52
N ASN A 205 13.30 -11.65 -12.84
CA ASN A 205 11.96 -12.13 -12.55
C ASN A 205 11.96 -13.47 -11.78
N THR A 206 12.74 -13.53 -10.71
CA THR A 206 12.93 -14.75 -9.90
C THR A 206 12.96 -14.44 -8.42
N VAL A 207 12.37 -15.31 -7.59
CA VAL A 207 12.46 -15.21 -6.11
C VAL A 207 13.47 -16.22 -5.58
N THR A 208 14.27 -15.80 -4.58
CA THR A 208 15.22 -16.68 -3.88
C THR A 208 15.07 -16.53 -2.36
N PRO A 209 14.81 -17.62 -1.60
CA PRO A 209 14.47 -18.96 -2.11
C PRO A 209 13.18 -18.94 -2.94
N SER A 210 12.91 -19.99 -3.72
CA SER A 210 11.62 -20.11 -4.40
C SER A 210 10.48 -20.11 -3.37
N ILE A 211 9.39 -19.43 -3.69
CA ILE A 211 8.17 -19.51 -2.89
C ILE A 211 7.48 -20.82 -3.27
N ASP A 212 7.35 -21.74 -2.33
CA ASP A 212 6.58 -22.96 -2.53
C ASP A 212 5.08 -22.62 -2.65
N SER A 213 4.31 -23.46 -3.33
CA SER A 213 2.84 -23.36 -3.31
C SER A 213 2.35 -23.40 -1.86
N PHE A 214 1.36 -22.58 -1.56
CA PHE A 214 0.76 -22.53 -0.23
C PHE A 214 -0.72 -22.89 -0.30
N SER A 215 -1.33 -23.24 0.83
CA SER A 215 -2.74 -23.63 0.86
C SER A 215 -3.59 -22.57 1.53
N ALA A 216 -4.50 -21.97 0.78
CA ALA A 216 -5.52 -21.07 1.30
C ALA A 216 -6.83 -21.84 1.49
N LEU A 217 -7.64 -21.45 2.48
CA LEU A 217 -8.98 -22.00 2.64
C LEU A 217 -9.87 -21.47 1.51
N ASP A 218 -10.87 -22.27 1.15
CA ASP A 218 -11.98 -21.78 0.34
C ASP A 218 -12.66 -20.59 1.03
N GLY A 219 -13.09 -19.60 0.26
CA GLY A 219 -13.84 -18.44 0.75
C GLY A 219 -13.37 -17.09 0.22
N SER A 220 -13.96 -16.03 0.77
CA SER A 220 -13.68 -14.64 0.41
C SER A 220 -12.64 -14.01 1.34
N TYR A 221 -11.65 -13.34 0.75
CA TYR A 221 -10.58 -12.62 1.45
C TYR A 221 -10.62 -11.14 1.14
N GLN A 222 -10.86 -10.29 2.13
CA GLN A 222 -10.97 -8.84 1.90
C GLN A 222 -9.67 -8.24 1.36
N ARG A 223 -8.52 -8.76 1.82
CA ARG A 223 -7.23 -8.24 1.37
C ARG A 223 -6.07 -9.22 1.41
N VAL A 224 -5.07 -8.92 0.61
CA VAL A 224 -3.76 -9.56 0.62
C VAL A 224 -2.71 -8.51 0.97
N GLU A 225 -1.88 -8.77 1.98
CA GLU A 225 -0.85 -7.86 2.44
C GLU A 225 0.55 -8.45 2.16
N PHE A 226 1.42 -7.65 1.56
CA PHE A 226 2.83 -7.94 1.38
C PHE A 226 3.65 -7.00 2.23
N GLU A 227 4.45 -7.59 3.11
CA GLU A 227 5.37 -6.83 3.91
C GLU A 227 6.78 -6.89 3.32
N LEU A 228 7.31 -5.71 3.03
CA LEU A 228 8.67 -5.55 2.53
C LEU A 228 9.56 -5.05 3.67
N ARG A 229 10.21 -5.98 4.37
CA ARG A 229 11.12 -5.65 5.48
C ARG A 229 12.58 -5.68 5.04
N PRO A 230 13.44 -4.91 5.72
CA PRO A 230 14.86 -5.04 5.53
C PRO A 230 15.38 -6.42 5.95
N LEU A 231 16.26 -7.01 5.13
CA LEU A 231 16.94 -8.27 5.46
C LEU A 231 17.76 -8.12 6.74
N ARG A 232 17.59 -9.08 7.65
CA ARG A 232 18.43 -9.18 8.86
C ARG A 232 19.70 -9.96 8.61
N GLU A 233 19.64 -10.91 7.69
CA GLU A 233 20.77 -11.74 7.29
C GLU A 233 20.75 -11.92 5.77
N SER A 234 21.90 -11.77 5.11
CA SER A 234 22.02 -12.01 3.67
C SER A 234 23.44 -12.38 3.30
N SER A 235 23.58 -13.29 2.33
CA SER A 235 24.87 -13.56 1.69
C SER A 235 25.30 -12.41 0.76
N ASP A 236 24.36 -11.59 0.30
CA ASP A 236 24.62 -10.34 -0.40
C ASP A 236 24.61 -9.18 0.61
N PRO A 237 25.80 -8.68 1.03
CA PRO A 237 25.87 -7.59 2.01
C PRO A 237 25.21 -6.30 1.54
N LYS A 238 24.96 -6.14 0.23
CA LYS A 238 24.26 -4.97 -0.30
C LYS A 238 22.79 -4.93 0.07
N LEU A 239 22.17 -6.06 0.39
CA LEU A 239 20.75 -6.12 0.75
C LEU A 239 20.51 -6.04 2.25
N LEU A 240 21.57 -6.14 3.06
CA LEU A 240 21.47 -6.09 4.51
C LEU A 240 20.89 -4.74 4.96
N ASN A 241 19.86 -4.79 5.81
CA ASN A 241 19.11 -3.63 6.28
C ASN A 241 18.39 -2.84 5.17
N ARG A 242 18.05 -3.47 4.04
CA ARG A 242 17.31 -2.84 2.93
C ARG A 242 16.09 -3.66 2.51
N ALA A 243 14.94 -3.01 2.39
CA ALA A 243 13.71 -3.59 1.86
C ALA A 243 13.70 -3.55 0.32
N ALA A 244 14.29 -2.51 -0.28
CA ALA A 244 14.49 -2.43 -1.71
C ALA A 244 15.87 -1.84 -2.06
N LEU A 245 16.47 -2.35 -3.12
CA LEU A 245 17.69 -1.81 -3.71
C LEU A 245 17.58 -1.78 -5.23
N VAL A 246 17.67 -0.60 -5.81
CA VAL A 246 17.74 -0.40 -7.26
C VAL A 246 19.07 0.25 -7.62
N GLU A 247 19.87 -0.38 -8.46
CA GLU A 247 21.10 0.19 -9.00
C GLU A 247 20.99 0.37 -10.52
N GLY A 248 21.53 1.47 -11.01
CA GLY A 248 21.52 1.79 -12.42
C GLY A 248 22.61 2.78 -12.82
N VAL A 249 22.52 3.24 -14.06
CA VAL A 249 23.34 4.32 -14.59
C VAL A 249 22.48 5.34 -15.32
N ILE A 250 22.86 6.61 -15.21
CA ILE A 250 22.22 7.72 -15.94
C ILE A 250 23.29 8.62 -16.54
N GLU A 251 23.01 9.21 -17.70
CA GLU A 251 23.89 10.21 -18.31
C GLU A 251 23.44 11.61 -17.90
N ILE A 252 24.30 12.33 -17.16
CA ILE A 252 24.09 13.73 -16.76
C ILE A 252 25.27 14.53 -17.29
N ASP A 253 25.00 15.56 -18.10
CA ASP A 253 26.02 16.40 -18.74
C ASP A 253 27.11 15.60 -19.48
N SER A 254 26.69 14.61 -20.29
CA SER A 254 27.58 13.69 -21.02
C SER A 254 28.48 12.82 -20.15
N THR A 255 28.20 12.74 -18.84
CA THR A 255 28.92 11.88 -17.90
C THR A 255 27.99 10.80 -17.39
N THR A 256 28.37 9.54 -17.59
CA THR A 256 27.65 8.41 -16.99
C THR A 256 27.91 8.37 -15.48
N ARG A 257 26.82 8.40 -14.70
CA ARG A 257 26.82 8.34 -13.24
C ARG A 257 26.13 7.06 -12.79
N ARG A 258 26.70 6.40 -11.76
CA ARG A 258 26.03 5.30 -11.08
C ARG A 258 24.97 5.86 -10.15
N VAL A 259 23.78 5.27 -10.15
CA VAL A 259 22.67 5.60 -9.27
C VAL A 259 22.38 4.41 -8.40
N GLU A 260 22.24 4.64 -7.09
CA GLU A 260 21.80 3.64 -6.11
C GLU A 260 20.61 4.23 -5.34
N VAL A 261 19.46 3.56 -5.40
CA VAL A 261 18.27 3.88 -4.63
C VAL A 261 18.09 2.82 -3.55
N GLU A 262 18.18 3.23 -2.29
CA GLU A 262 18.00 2.38 -1.12
C GLU A 262 16.70 2.75 -0.43
N VAL A 263 15.82 1.77 -0.26
CA VAL A 263 14.64 1.88 0.61
C VAL A 263 14.81 0.92 1.77
N ARG A 264 14.83 1.43 2.99
CA ARG A 264 15.06 0.62 4.20
C ARG A 264 13.81 -0.11 4.63
N GLN A 265 12.67 0.57 4.54
CA GLN A 265 11.39 0.06 4.96
C GLN A 265 10.32 0.59 4.03
N LEU A 266 9.36 -0.26 3.69
CA LEU A 266 8.14 0.12 3.01
C LEU A 266 6.97 -0.23 3.92
N THR A 267 5.95 0.64 3.91
CA THR A 267 4.64 0.31 4.46
C THR A 267 4.13 -0.96 3.77
N PRO A 268 3.45 -1.87 4.47
CA PRO A 268 2.87 -3.05 3.84
C PRO A 268 2.03 -2.66 2.62
N ILE A 269 2.25 -3.39 1.52
CA ILE A 269 1.47 -3.26 0.29
C ILE A 269 0.18 -4.04 0.53
N LYS A 270 -0.97 -3.39 0.38
CA LYS A 270 -2.28 -4.03 0.60
C LYS A 270 -3.04 -4.06 -0.72
N LEU A 271 -3.47 -5.24 -1.13
CA LEU A 271 -4.41 -5.47 -2.22
C LEU A 271 -5.78 -5.65 -1.58
N LYS A 272 -6.71 -4.74 -1.80
CA LYS A 272 -8.10 -4.87 -1.33
C LYS A 272 -9.02 -5.08 -2.53
N GLY A 273 -9.94 -6.04 -2.44
CA GLY A 273 -11.05 -6.16 -3.38
C GLY A 273 -12.33 -5.62 -2.73
N THR A 274 -13.12 -4.84 -3.46
CA THR A 274 -14.40 -4.28 -2.99
C THR A 274 -15.43 -5.37 -2.64
N GLY A 275 -15.41 -6.51 -3.34
CA GLY A 275 -16.17 -7.73 -3.00
C GLY A 275 -15.37 -8.80 -2.26
N GLY A 276 -14.14 -8.48 -1.82
CA GLY A 276 -13.15 -9.46 -1.43
C GLY A 276 -12.56 -10.22 -2.62
N LEU A 277 -11.57 -11.06 -2.33
CA LEU A 277 -10.84 -11.91 -3.25
C LEU A 277 -11.33 -13.34 -3.03
N GLN A 278 -12.07 -13.87 -3.99
CA GLN A 278 -12.56 -15.25 -3.90
C GLN A 278 -11.43 -16.24 -4.15
N VAL A 279 -11.32 -17.24 -3.28
CA VAL A 279 -10.46 -18.40 -3.45
C VAL A 279 -11.35 -19.63 -3.43
N ASP A 280 -11.33 -20.43 -4.49
CA ASP A 280 -12.15 -21.64 -4.61
C ASP A 280 -11.27 -22.91 -4.51
N ALA A 281 -11.69 -23.89 -3.71
CA ALA A 281 -10.99 -25.17 -3.54
C ALA A 281 -10.98 -26.06 -4.82
N ASP A 282 -11.96 -25.90 -5.70
CA ASP A 282 -12.10 -26.70 -6.92
C ASP A 282 -11.36 -26.09 -8.13
N ASP A 283 -10.90 -24.83 -8.03
CA ASP A 283 -10.19 -24.11 -9.09
C ASP A 283 -8.68 -23.97 -8.84
N THR A 284 -7.96 -23.66 -9.93
CA THR A 284 -6.54 -23.27 -9.84
C THR A 284 -6.46 -21.78 -9.55
N ASN A 285 -6.04 -21.45 -8.33
CA ASN A 285 -5.87 -20.07 -7.92
C ASN A 285 -4.42 -19.62 -8.17
N ASP A 286 -4.24 -18.65 -9.06
CA ASP A 286 -2.94 -18.06 -9.37
C ASP A 286 -2.95 -16.57 -8.99
N MET A 287 -2.00 -16.15 -8.15
CA MET A 287 -1.82 -14.75 -7.80
C MET A 287 -0.60 -14.21 -8.54
N ILE A 288 -0.79 -13.19 -9.37
CA ILE A 288 0.29 -12.53 -10.11
C ILE A 288 0.47 -11.11 -9.61
N ILE A 289 1.64 -10.80 -9.06
CA ILE A 289 1.94 -9.46 -8.54
C ILE A 289 2.97 -8.81 -9.44
N LYS A 290 2.59 -7.67 -10.01
CA LYS A 290 3.43 -6.92 -10.95
C LYS A 290 4.00 -5.66 -10.32
N PHE A 291 5.32 -5.56 -10.25
CA PHE A 291 6.00 -4.32 -9.84
C PHE A 291 6.33 -3.47 -11.06
N ALA A 292 5.68 -2.32 -11.19
CA ALA A 292 5.91 -1.37 -12.27
C ALA A 292 7.08 -0.42 -11.92
N LEU A 293 8.32 -0.87 -12.10
CA LEU A 293 9.51 -0.06 -11.78
C LEU A 293 9.53 1.30 -12.49
N GLY A 294 8.99 1.39 -13.70
CA GLY A 294 8.89 2.67 -14.40
C GLY A 294 8.04 3.70 -13.63
N ALA A 295 6.94 3.25 -13.01
CA ALA A 295 6.05 4.11 -12.23
C ALA A 295 6.76 4.73 -11.02
N TRP A 296 7.73 4.04 -10.43
CA TRP A 296 8.48 4.53 -9.26
C TRP A 296 9.30 5.79 -9.56
N PHE A 297 9.71 5.97 -10.81
CA PHE A 297 10.55 7.07 -11.26
C PHE A 297 9.81 8.10 -12.13
N VAL A 298 8.48 7.99 -12.24
CA VAL A 298 7.66 9.01 -12.92
C VAL A 298 7.85 10.36 -12.23
N ASP A 299 8.08 11.40 -13.03
CA ASP A 299 8.33 12.78 -12.57
C ASP A 299 9.55 12.98 -11.64
N VAL A 300 10.42 11.97 -11.50
CA VAL A 300 11.67 12.07 -10.72
C VAL A 300 12.80 12.60 -11.61
N ASN A 301 13.15 13.87 -11.45
CA ASN A 301 14.25 14.49 -12.18
C ASN A 301 15.62 14.19 -11.55
N LEU A 302 16.25 13.09 -11.97
CA LEU A 302 17.56 12.66 -11.48
C LEU A 302 18.72 13.62 -11.81
N ASN A 303 18.54 14.58 -12.74
CA ASN A 303 19.57 15.57 -13.06
C ASN A 303 19.83 16.57 -11.92
N THR A 304 18.91 16.67 -10.94
CA THR A 304 19.08 17.55 -9.77
C THR A 304 19.82 16.86 -8.62
N ALA A 305 20.16 15.58 -8.77
CA ALA A 305 20.81 14.81 -7.71
C ALA A 305 22.22 15.34 -7.41
N THR A 306 22.53 15.42 -6.12
CA THR A 306 23.88 15.64 -5.62
C THR A 306 24.72 14.39 -5.83
N VAL A 307 25.87 14.58 -6.46
CA VAL A 307 26.86 13.53 -6.70
C VAL A 307 27.87 13.51 -5.55
N ASN A 308 28.12 12.33 -4.98
CA ASN A 308 29.06 12.18 -3.88
C ASN A 308 30.53 12.30 -4.35
N THR A 309 31.49 12.21 -3.41
CA THR A 309 32.93 12.33 -3.69
C THR A 309 33.49 11.22 -4.59
N ARG A 310 32.74 10.12 -4.78
CA ARG A 310 33.09 9.01 -5.67
C ARG A 310 32.49 9.16 -7.06
N GLY A 311 31.72 10.21 -7.32
CA GLY A 311 31.04 10.40 -8.61
C GLY A 311 29.75 9.60 -8.75
N GLU A 312 29.19 9.09 -7.65
CA GLU A 312 27.95 8.31 -7.61
C GLU A 312 26.78 9.14 -7.05
N ILE A 313 25.56 8.78 -7.41
CA ILE A 313 24.32 9.33 -6.87
C ILE A 313 23.73 8.28 -5.93
N HIS A 314 23.63 8.60 -4.65
CA HIS A 314 22.93 7.75 -3.67
C HIS A 314 21.63 8.45 -3.28
N ILE A 315 20.52 7.74 -3.40
CA ILE A 315 19.18 8.24 -3.08
C ILE A 315 18.63 7.39 -1.94
N ASN A 316 18.54 8.01 -0.77
CA ASN A 316 18.05 7.39 0.46
C ASN A 316 17.50 8.47 1.41
N GLU A 317 17.13 8.10 2.62
CA GLU A 317 16.58 9.02 3.64
C GLU A 317 17.51 10.17 4.03
N LYS A 318 18.82 10.05 3.79
CA LYS A 318 19.85 11.02 4.18
C LYS A 318 20.40 11.81 3.00
N GLU A 319 20.60 11.15 1.86
CA GLU A 319 21.20 11.71 0.65
C GLU A 319 20.15 11.82 -0.46
N ASN A 320 20.08 12.98 -1.10
CA ASN A 320 19.09 13.26 -2.15
C ASN A 320 17.63 13.06 -1.68
N ARG A 321 17.35 13.43 -0.42
CA ARG A 321 16.06 13.21 0.24
C ARG A 321 14.83 13.64 -0.57
N PRO A 322 14.79 14.81 -1.25
CA PRO A 322 13.62 15.17 -2.07
C PRO A 322 13.33 14.17 -3.20
N LEU A 323 14.36 13.57 -3.81
CA LEU A 323 14.19 12.52 -4.83
C LEU A 323 13.74 11.21 -4.18
N TYR A 324 14.28 10.88 -3.01
CA TYR A 324 13.85 9.71 -2.24
C TYR A 324 12.37 9.79 -1.86
N ASP A 325 11.92 10.92 -1.33
CA ASP A 325 10.53 11.14 -0.92
C ASP A 325 9.58 11.03 -2.12
N ALA A 326 9.97 11.57 -3.28
CA ALA A 326 9.20 11.43 -4.52
C ALA A 326 9.10 9.96 -5.00
N ILE A 327 10.21 9.23 -5.00
CA ILE A 327 10.22 7.79 -5.35
C ILE A 327 9.34 6.99 -4.37
N LEU A 328 9.45 7.26 -3.06
CA LEU A 328 8.67 6.57 -2.04
C LEU A 328 7.16 6.85 -2.20
N GLN A 329 6.79 8.08 -2.53
CA GLN A 329 5.42 8.44 -2.85
C GLN A 329 4.92 7.71 -4.10
N ASN A 330 5.73 7.61 -5.15
CA ASN A 330 5.38 6.86 -6.36
C ASN A 330 5.22 5.37 -6.10
N ILE A 331 6.09 4.77 -5.28
CA ILE A 331 5.92 3.37 -4.83
C ILE A 331 4.57 3.21 -4.14
N ARG A 332 4.24 4.07 -3.16
CA ARG A 332 2.96 4.03 -2.43
C ARG A 332 1.74 4.24 -3.33
N ARG A 333 1.85 5.09 -4.35
CA ARG A 333 0.79 5.26 -5.35
C ARG A 333 0.62 4.02 -6.21
N SER A 334 1.73 3.42 -6.66
CA SER A 334 1.69 2.18 -7.46
C SER A 334 1.16 0.95 -6.71
N THR A 335 1.05 1.04 -5.38
CA THR A 335 0.50 -0.02 -4.52
C THR A 335 -0.97 0.14 -4.22
N LYS A 336 -1.56 1.30 -4.53
CA LYS A 336 -3.01 1.48 -4.54
C LYS A 336 -3.49 0.96 -5.89
N PHE A 337 -4.08 -0.23 -5.89
CA PHE A 337 -4.85 -0.69 -7.02
C PHE A 337 -6.15 0.12 -7.01
N GLY A 338 -6.62 0.52 -8.20
CA GLY A 338 -7.92 1.19 -8.32
C GLY A 338 -9.03 0.37 -7.66
N GLU A 339 -10.14 1.00 -7.34
CA GLU A 339 -11.29 0.29 -6.80
C GLU A 339 -12.07 -0.36 -7.96
N ASP A 340 -12.60 -1.56 -7.76
CA ASP A 340 -13.64 -2.11 -8.63
C ASP A 340 -14.98 -1.58 -8.11
N GLN A 341 -15.40 -0.41 -8.59
CA GLN A 341 -16.59 0.29 -8.12
C GLN A 341 -17.87 -0.30 -8.70
N ASP A 342 -17.82 -0.92 -9.88
CA ASP A 342 -18.99 -1.54 -10.52
C ASP A 342 -19.14 -3.04 -10.24
N THR A 343 -18.18 -3.63 -9.53
CA THR A 343 -18.17 -5.03 -9.08
C THR A 343 -18.12 -6.03 -10.25
N ASP A 344 -17.56 -5.65 -11.39
CA ASP A 344 -17.42 -6.54 -12.55
C ASP A 344 -16.18 -7.45 -12.47
N GLY A 345 -15.37 -7.30 -11.41
CA GLY A 345 -14.12 -8.02 -11.18
C GLY A 345 -12.90 -7.41 -11.88
N GLN A 346 -13.06 -6.26 -12.54
CA GLN A 346 -11.98 -5.46 -13.11
C GLN A 346 -11.75 -4.22 -12.23
N LEU A 347 -10.50 -3.81 -12.08
CA LEU A 347 -10.20 -2.57 -11.38
C LEU A 347 -10.60 -1.42 -12.29
N ASP A 348 -11.42 -0.48 -11.79
CA ASP A 348 -11.68 0.74 -12.53
C ASP A 348 -10.37 1.53 -12.65
N ASP A 349 -10.03 1.94 -13.86
CA ASP A 349 -8.84 2.74 -14.17
C ASP A 349 -9.05 4.15 -13.59
N ASP A 350 -9.01 4.31 -12.25
CA ASP A 350 -9.24 5.54 -11.48
C ASP A 350 -9.76 6.65 -12.38
N GLU A 351 -11.01 6.51 -12.89
CA GLU A 351 -11.53 7.47 -13.85
C GLU A 351 -11.53 8.75 -13.05
N LEU A 352 -10.59 9.64 -13.39
CA LEU A 352 -10.46 10.96 -12.81
C LEU A 352 -11.86 11.49 -12.78
N VAL A 353 -12.50 11.45 -11.60
CA VAL A 353 -13.85 11.93 -11.40
C VAL A 353 -13.67 13.43 -11.61
N GLY A 354 -13.79 13.83 -12.87
CA GLY A 354 -13.82 15.21 -13.24
C GLY A 354 -15.07 15.69 -12.55
N ASP A 355 -14.86 16.51 -11.52
CA ASP A 355 -15.89 17.31 -10.88
C ASP A 355 -16.64 18.01 -12.01
N GLY A 356 -17.71 17.36 -12.47
CA GLY A 356 -18.64 17.88 -13.43
C GLY A 356 -19.45 18.92 -12.68
N ASP A 357 -18.89 20.12 -12.59
CA ASP A 357 -19.66 21.34 -12.40
C ASP A 357 -20.68 21.41 -13.54
N ASP A 358 -21.92 21.05 -13.25
CA ASP A 358 -23.13 21.43 -14.01
C ASP A 358 -24.09 22.20 -13.11
#